data_AF-A0A7S0C1S4-F1
#
_entry.id   AF-A0A7S0C1S4-F1
#
_cell.length_a   1.000
_cell.length_b   1.000
_cell.length_c   1.000
_cell.angle_alpha   90.00
_cell.angle_beta   90.00
_cell.angle_gamma   90.00
#
_symmetry.space_group_name_H-M   'P 1'
#
loop_
_entity.id
_entity.type
_entity.pdbx_description
1 polymer ?
#
loop_
_entity_poly.entity_id
_entity_poly.type
_entity_poly.pdbx_seq_one_letter_code
_entity_poly.pdbx_strand_id
1 'polypeptide(L)'
;IGWVELDSGVSYREFDTGTAGTRAIRKGVQNGYNVGAILTIRTLSEDLLIYSNRGNNDLDELSWKVGSGDFPKGAEEGMMGMRLGSTRRIEVPSRMIFASRNTGVLPEATTQIGKERYEEAFRSGDATLVFDVRITGIQPGDNRQGKVSATR
;
A
#
# COMPACT_ATOMS: atom_id res chain seq x y z
N ILE A 1 2.42 -16.66 -15.67
CA ILE A 1 1.95 -16.05 -14.41
C ILE A 1 1.02 -14.91 -14.81
N GLY A 2 -0.28 -15.05 -14.55
CA GLY A 2 -1.33 -14.12 -14.98
C GLY A 2 -1.81 -13.21 -13.86
N TRP A 3 -2.77 -12.36 -14.18
CA TRP A 3 -3.51 -11.57 -13.19
C TRP A 3 -4.47 -12.46 -12.38
N VAL A 4 -4.63 -12.12 -11.12
CA VAL A 4 -5.66 -12.67 -10.23
C VAL A 4 -6.64 -11.55 -9.94
N GLU A 5 -7.92 -11.80 -10.15
CA GLU A 5 -9.01 -10.87 -9.82
C GLU A 5 -9.73 -11.37 -8.55
N LEU A 6 -10.03 -10.44 -7.66
CA LEU A 6 -10.74 -10.69 -6.40
C LEU A 6 -12.20 -10.23 -6.53
N ASP A 7 -13.08 -10.75 -5.67
CA ASP A 7 -14.51 -10.39 -5.67
C ASP A 7 -14.77 -8.88 -5.51
N SER A 8 -13.82 -8.15 -4.93
CA SER A 8 -13.88 -6.69 -4.82
C SER A 8 -13.56 -5.94 -6.12
N GLY A 9 -13.15 -6.64 -7.18
CA GLY A 9 -12.62 -6.03 -8.41
C GLY A 9 -11.19 -5.50 -8.25
N VAL A 10 -10.54 -5.75 -7.10
CA VAL A 10 -9.08 -5.60 -6.99
C VAL A 10 -8.45 -6.71 -7.83
N SER A 11 -7.46 -6.34 -8.64
CA SER A 11 -6.65 -7.31 -9.38
C SER A 11 -5.20 -7.21 -8.94
N TYR A 12 -4.45 -8.32 -9.03
CA TYR A 12 -3.01 -8.25 -8.84
C TYR A 12 -2.26 -9.23 -9.72
N ARG A 13 -1.01 -8.89 -10.03
CA ARG A 13 -0.03 -9.77 -10.64
C ARG A 13 1.15 -9.92 -9.72
N GLU A 14 1.50 -11.16 -9.42
CA GLU A 14 2.65 -11.51 -8.61
C GLU A 14 3.89 -11.68 -9.50
N PHE A 15 4.98 -10.99 -9.14
CA PHE A 15 6.26 -11.06 -9.86
C PHE A 15 7.30 -11.85 -9.06
N ASP A 16 7.25 -11.75 -7.73
CA ASP A 16 8.09 -12.53 -6.82
C ASP A 16 7.26 -13.00 -5.63
N THR A 17 7.31 -14.30 -5.33
CA THR A 17 6.62 -14.91 -4.20
C THR A 17 7.32 -14.65 -2.86
N GLY A 18 8.54 -14.10 -2.88
CA GLY A 18 9.35 -13.81 -1.71
C GLY A 18 9.98 -15.06 -1.09
N THR A 19 10.46 -14.93 0.15
CA THR A 19 11.15 -16.02 0.85
C THR A 19 10.15 -17.03 1.39
N ALA A 20 10.20 -18.26 0.87
CA ALA A 20 9.40 -19.38 1.35
C ALA A 20 9.61 -19.63 2.86
N GLY A 21 8.56 -20.09 3.56
CA GLY A 21 8.59 -20.33 5.00
C GLY A 21 8.52 -19.08 5.88
N THR A 22 8.67 -17.87 5.32
CA THR A 22 8.44 -16.63 6.06
C THR A 22 6.95 -16.37 6.27
N ARG A 23 6.66 -15.51 7.26
CA ARG A 23 5.30 -15.12 7.62
C ARG A 23 4.60 -14.48 6.42
N ALA A 24 3.36 -14.88 6.17
CA ALA A 24 2.51 -14.27 5.16
C ALA A 24 1.56 -13.25 5.80
N ILE A 25 1.19 -12.22 5.04
CA ILE A 25 0.11 -11.28 5.37
C ILE A 25 -1.22 -12.03 5.38
N ARG A 26 -1.94 -12.03 6.51
CA ARG A 26 -3.20 -12.78 6.70
C ARG A 26 -4.10 -12.11 7.75
N LYS A 27 -5.40 -12.07 7.46
CA LYS A 27 -6.45 -11.64 8.41
C LYS A 27 -6.35 -12.41 9.74
N GLY A 28 -6.44 -11.71 10.88
CA GLY A 28 -6.43 -12.29 12.23
C GLY A 28 -5.06 -12.64 12.80
N VAL A 29 -4.08 -13.02 11.99
CA VAL A 29 -2.68 -13.27 12.44
C VAL A 29 -1.98 -11.98 12.86
N GLN A 30 -2.48 -10.83 12.41
CA GLN A 30 -1.80 -9.53 12.43
C GLN A 30 -2.35 -8.52 13.44
N ASN A 31 -3.19 -8.95 14.39
CA ASN A 31 -3.52 -8.12 15.54
C ASN A 31 -2.23 -7.86 16.34
N GLY A 32 -1.61 -6.71 16.05
CA GLY A 32 -0.31 -6.33 16.60
C GLY A 32 0.86 -6.79 15.73
N TYR A 33 0.79 -6.68 14.40
CA TYR A 33 1.95 -6.74 13.50
C TYR A 33 2.00 -5.49 12.62
N ASN A 34 3.21 -4.97 12.40
CA ASN A 34 3.49 -3.93 11.42
C ASN A 34 3.99 -4.60 10.12
N VAL A 35 3.41 -4.22 8.99
CA VAL A 35 3.92 -4.55 7.67
C VAL A 35 4.70 -3.34 7.18
N GLY A 36 5.91 -3.58 6.72
CA GLY A 36 6.74 -2.58 6.07
C GLY A 36 6.88 -2.89 4.58
N ALA A 37 6.77 -1.86 3.74
CA ALA A 37 6.83 -1.99 2.29
C ALA A 37 7.51 -0.80 1.58
N ILE A 38 8.12 -1.12 0.44
CA ILE A 38 8.40 -0.15 -0.62
C ILE A 38 7.18 -0.11 -1.53
N LEU A 39 6.65 1.08 -1.76
CA LEU A 39 5.42 1.35 -2.48
C LEU A 39 5.64 2.42 -3.54
N THR A 40 5.12 2.16 -4.74
CA THR A 40 4.91 3.15 -5.79
C THR A 40 3.45 3.13 -6.20
N ILE A 41 2.82 4.30 -6.28
CA ILE A 41 1.43 4.45 -6.73
C ILE A 41 1.41 5.23 -8.04
N ARG A 42 0.65 4.70 -9.02
CA ARG A 42 0.48 5.30 -10.34
C ARG A 42 -0.97 5.34 -10.79
N THR A 43 -1.28 6.19 -11.75
CA THR A 43 -2.54 6.07 -12.51
C THR A 43 -2.47 4.85 -13.43
N LEU A 44 -3.60 4.18 -13.64
CA LEU A 44 -3.63 3.02 -14.56
C LEU A 44 -3.51 3.43 -16.03
N SER A 45 -4.22 4.47 -16.45
CA SER A 45 -4.34 4.88 -17.85
C SER A 45 -3.03 5.40 -18.47
N GLU A 46 -2.23 6.12 -17.68
CA GLU A 46 -1.05 6.85 -18.17
C GLU A 46 0.25 6.45 -17.45
N ASP A 47 0.20 5.48 -16.53
CA ASP A 47 1.34 5.04 -15.70
C ASP A 47 2.05 6.19 -14.94
N LEU A 48 1.30 7.27 -14.66
CA LEU A 48 1.87 8.48 -14.06
C LEU A 48 2.10 8.31 -12.57
N LEU A 49 3.28 8.72 -12.11
CA LEU A 49 3.67 8.66 -10.70
C LEU A 49 2.83 9.62 -9.84
N ILE A 50 2.15 9.07 -8.84
CA ILE A 50 1.46 9.82 -7.78
C ILE A 50 2.32 9.86 -6.52
N TYR A 51 2.83 8.69 -6.12
CA TYR A 51 3.55 8.50 -4.87
C TYR A 51 4.68 7.50 -5.05
N SER A 52 5.79 7.74 -4.38
CA SER A 52 6.84 6.75 -4.18
C SER A 52 7.56 7.05 -2.88
N ASN A 53 7.77 6.02 -2.05
CA ASN A 53 8.73 6.08 -0.94
C ASN A 53 10.10 5.50 -1.34
N ARG A 54 10.28 5.07 -2.59
CA ARG A 54 11.59 4.71 -3.14
C ARG A 54 12.36 6.00 -3.43
N GLY A 55 13.45 6.26 -2.70
CA GLY A 55 14.39 7.36 -2.98
C GLY A 55 14.60 8.36 -1.84
N ASN A 56 13.85 8.25 -0.74
CA ASN A 56 14.21 8.92 0.50
C ASN A 56 14.93 7.89 1.36
N ASN A 57 16.25 8.08 1.55
CA ASN A 57 17.10 7.51 2.59
C ASN A 57 16.50 6.33 3.39
N ASP A 58 17.08 5.13 3.24
CA ASP A 58 16.88 3.76 3.80
C ASP A 58 15.93 3.48 5.02
N LEU A 59 15.37 4.51 5.66
CA LEU A 59 14.41 4.53 6.74
C LEU A 59 12.96 4.84 6.32
N ASP A 60 12.69 5.30 5.08
CA ASP A 60 11.32 5.65 4.62
C ASP A 60 10.50 4.43 4.15
N GLU A 61 10.60 3.33 4.88
CA GLU A 61 9.70 2.19 4.72
C GLU A 61 8.28 2.61 5.14
N LEU A 62 7.31 2.46 4.25
CA LEU A 62 5.91 2.66 4.61
C LEU A 62 5.53 1.52 5.55
N SER A 63 5.13 1.85 6.78
CA SER A 63 4.65 0.86 7.74
C SER A 63 3.21 1.11 8.15
N TRP A 64 2.42 0.04 8.22
CA TRP A 64 1.05 0.10 8.72
C TRP A 64 0.68 -1.20 9.46
N LYS A 65 -0.42 -1.12 10.22
CA LYS A 65 -0.99 -2.28 10.89
C LYS A 65 -2.13 -2.85 10.03
N VAL A 66 -2.03 -4.13 9.68
CA VAL A 66 -3.06 -4.75 8.83
C VAL A 66 -4.40 -4.77 9.53
N GLY A 67 -5.43 -4.31 8.82
CA GLY A 67 -6.80 -4.26 9.32
C GLY A 67 -7.08 -3.13 10.30
N SER A 68 -6.14 -2.19 10.54
CA SER A 68 -6.42 -1.01 11.38
C SER A 68 -7.35 -0.01 10.72
N GLY A 69 -7.43 -0.04 9.38
CA GLY A 69 -8.13 0.96 8.59
C GLY A 69 -7.26 2.16 8.22
N ASP A 70 -5.97 2.17 8.58
CA ASP A 70 -5.04 3.28 8.29
C ASP A 70 -4.41 3.19 6.89
N PHE A 71 -4.80 2.19 6.09
CA PHE A 71 -4.28 1.97 4.74
C PHE A 71 -5.42 1.64 3.76
N PRO A 72 -5.28 1.94 2.45
CA PRO A 72 -6.34 1.69 1.47
C PRO A 72 -6.73 0.21 1.43
N LYS A 73 -8.00 -0.06 1.75
CA LYS A 73 -8.52 -1.42 1.91
C LYS A 73 -8.26 -2.32 0.70
N GLY A 74 -8.38 -1.78 -0.52
CA GLY A 74 -8.15 -2.54 -1.74
C GLY A 74 -6.68 -2.91 -1.96
N ALA A 75 -5.76 -2.01 -1.61
CA ALA A 75 -4.34 -2.31 -1.65
C ALA A 75 -3.97 -3.37 -0.59
N GLU A 76 -4.50 -3.24 0.63
CA GLU A 76 -4.32 -4.23 1.70
C GLU A 76 -4.86 -5.62 1.30
N GLU A 77 -6.03 -5.66 0.67
CA GLU A 77 -6.62 -6.89 0.13
C GLU A 77 -5.72 -7.56 -0.91
N GLY A 78 -5.20 -6.79 -1.87
CA GLY A 78 -4.27 -7.29 -2.89
C GLY A 78 -2.92 -7.75 -2.34
N MET A 79 -2.55 -7.34 -1.11
CA MET A 79 -1.33 -7.77 -0.42
C MET A 79 -1.51 -9.07 0.39
N MET A 80 -2.73 -9.59 0.52
CA MET A 80 -2.99 -10.81 1.29
C MET A 80 -2.20 -11.99 0.71
N GLY A 81 -1.51 -12.72 1.59
CA GLY A 81 -0.65 -13.84 1.23
C GLY A 81 0.78 -13.46 0.82
N MET A 82 1.10 -12.17 0.63
CA MET A 82 2.49 -11.73 0.41
C MET A 82 3.36 -12.02 1.63
N ARG A 83 4.66 -12.20 1.39
CA ARG A 83 5.71 -12.56 2.34
C ARG A 83 6.87 -11.60 2.23
N LEU A 84 7.85 -11.73 3.11
CA LEU A 84 9.10 -10.98 3.02
C LEU A 84 9.73 -11.13 1.62
N GLY A 85 10.04 -10.01 0.98
CA GLY A 85 10.64 -9.96 -0.35
C GLY A 85 9.65 -10.11 -1.51
N SER A 86 8.39 -10.49 -1.26
CA SER A 86 7.39 -10.63 -2.33
C SER A 86 7.15 -9.31 -3.05
N THR A 87 6.83 -9.39 -4.34
CA THR A 87 6.46 -8.23 -5.15
C THR A 87 5.18 -8.46 -5.94
N ARG A 88 4.30 -7.45 -5.92
CA ARG A 88 3.04 -7.45 -6.67
C ARG A 88 2.80 -6.09 -7.31
N ARG A 89 2.14 -6.11 -8.46
CA ARG A 89 1.38 -4.98 -8.98
C ARG A 89 -0.08 -5.21 -8.66
N ILE A 90 -0.73 -4.26 -8.01
CA ILE A 90 -2.11 -4.36 -7.55
C ILE A 90 -2.90 -3.21 -8.16
N GLU A 91 -3.98 -3.50 -8.87
CA GLU A 91 -4.90 -2.50 -9.39
C GLU A 91 -6.10 -2.39 -8.46
N VAL A 92 -6.35 -1.17 -7.96
CA VAL A 92 -7.45 -0.90 -7.04
C VAL A 92 -8.48 -0.03 -7.77
N PRO A 93 -9.72 -0.51 -7.90
CA PRO A 93 -10.72 0.17 -8.72
C PRO A 93 -11.12 1.52 -8.11
N SER A 94 -11.47 2.47 -8.99
CA SER A 94 -11.88 3.84 -8.64
C SER A 94 -12.78 3.93 -7.41
N ARG A 95 -13.85 3.13 -7.32
CA ARG A 95 -14.80 3.14 -6.19
C ARG A 95 -14.12 3.00 -4.81
N MET A 96 -13.06 2.19 -4.73
CA MET A 96 -12.32 1.93 -3.50
C MET A 96 -11.27 3.02 -3.23
N ILE A 97 -10.73 3.63 -4.27
CA ILE A 97 -9.85 4.79 -4.18
C ILE A 97 -10.63 6.01 -3.68
N PHE A 98 -11.81 6.30 -4.23
CA PHE A 98 -12.70 7.35 -3.70
C PHE A 98 -13.06 7.12 -2.24
N ALA A 99 -13.41 5.88 -1.86
CA ALA A 99 -13.69 5.55 -0.46
C ALA A 99 -12.47 5.81 0.45
N SER A 100 -11.26 5.44 0.00
CA SER A 100 -10.02 5.64 0.75
C SER A 100 -9.63 7.12 0.84
N ARG A 101 -9.93 7.93 -0.19
CA ARG A 101 -9.76 9.39 -0.15
C ARG A 101 -10.67 10.02 0.90
N ASN A 102 -11.94 9.63 0.92
CA ASN A 102 -12.94 10.19 1.83
C ASN A 102 -12.64 9.89 3.31
N THR A 103 -11.91 8.80 3.58
CA THR A 103 -11.47 8.46 4.94
C THR A 103 -10.06 8.97 5.27
N GLY A 104 -9.37 9.62 4.33
CA GLY A 104 -8.04 10.19 4.53
C GLY A 104 -6.91 9.16 4.65
N VAL A 105 -7.06 7.97 4.06
CA VAL A 105 -6.10 6.86 4.22
C VAL A 105 -5.24 6.60 2.98
N LEU A 106 -5.43 7.38 1.91
CA LEU A 106 -4.55 7.32 0.75
C LEU A 106 -3.22 8.04 1.06
N PRO A 107 -2.07 7.46 0.70
CA PRO A 107 -0.79 8.15 0.82
C PRO A 107 -0.80 9.49 0.07
N GLU A 108 -0.27 10.53 0.73
CA GLU A 108 -0.15 11.85 0.11
C GLU A 108 0.87 11.84 -1.02
N ALA A 109 0.56 12.49 -2.15
CA ALA A 109 1.48 12.60 -3.26
C ALA A 109 2.78 13.34 -2.86
N THR A 110 3.93 12.74 -3.21
CA THR A 110 5.25 13.22 -2.77
C THR A 110 5.86 14.29 -3.68
N THR A 111 5.22 14.61 -4.80
CA THR A 111 5.68 15.63 -5.76
C THR A 111 4.55 16.57 -6.16
N GLN A 112 4.89 17.78 -6.61
CA GLN A 112 3.89 18.74 -7.12
C GLN A 112 3.11 18.17 -8.33
N ILE A 113 3.82 17.54 -9.27
CA ILE A 113 3.21 16.85 -10.41
C ILE A 113 2.29 15.72 -9.91
N GLY A 114 2.73 14.94 -8.93
CA GLY A 114 1.92 13.90 -8.31
C GLY A 114 0.63 14.46 -7.71
N LYS A 115 0.68 15.60 -7.01
CA LYS A 115 -0.51 16.27 -6.46
C LYS A 115 -1.48 16.70 -7.56
N GLU A 116 -0.99 17.33 -8.62
CA GLU A 116 -1.83 17.79 -9.74
C GLU A 116 -2.52 16.62 -10.44
N ARG A 117 -1.77 15.53 -10.68
CA ARG A 117 -2.29 14.31 -11.32
C ARG A 117 -3.23 13.53 -10.43
N TYR A 118 -2.95 13.49 -9.14
CA TYR A 118 -3.85 12.92 -8.15
C TYR A 118 -5.22 13.61 -8.22
N GLU A 119 -5.24 14.95 -8.18
CA GLU A 119 -6.49 15.72 -8.28
C GLU A 119 -7.19 15.56 -9.64
N GLU A 120 -6.44 15.42 -10.73
CA GLU A 120 -6.99 15.15 -12.07
C GLU A 120 -7.70 13.80 -12.14
N ALA A 121 -7.10 12.73 -11.60
CA ALA A 121 -7.71 11.39 -11.57
C ALA A 121 -9.06 11.38 -10.82
N PHE A 122 -9.18 12.17 -9.75
CA PHE A 122 -10.48 12.31 -9.07
C PHE A 122 -11.48 13.18 -9.83
N ARG A 123 -11.02 14.21 -10.55
CA ARG A 123 -11.89 15.07 -11.36
C ARG A 123 -12.45 14.33 -12.58
N SER A 124 -11.67 13.43 -13.18
CA SER A 124 -12.10 12.64 -14.35
C SER A 124 -13.12 11.55 -13.98
N GLY A 125 -13.14 11.12 -12.71
CA GLY A 125 -13.97 10.01 -12.24
C GLY A 125 -13.33 8.63 -12.45
N ASP A 126 -12.22 8.55 -13.19
CA ASP A 126 -11.38 7.35 -13.29
C ASP A 126 -10.12 7.53 -12.44
N ALA A 127 -10.28 7.17 -11.17
CA ALA A 127 -9.24 7.19 -10.15
C ALA A 127 -8.70 5.79 -9.89
N THR A 128 -8.69 4.89 -10.89
CA THR A 128 -8.11 3.56 -10.73
C THR A 128 -6.60 3.70 -10.52
N LEU A 129 -6.10 3.21 -9.39
CA LEU A 129 -4.69 3.34 -9.01
C LEU A 129 -3.99 2.00 -9.02
N VAL A 130 -2.73 2.04 -9.45
CA VAL A 130 -1.81 0.90 -9.50
C VAL A 130 -0.82 1.03 -8.35
N PHE A 131 -0.74 0.00 -7.50
CA PHE A 131 0.18 -0.11 -6.38
C PHE A 131 1.24 -1.15 -6.74
N ASP A 132 2.46 -0.69 -7.02
CA ASP A 132 3.63 -1.57 -7.11
C ASP A 132 4.25 -1.71 -5.72
N VAL A 133 4.18 -2.92 -5.16
CA VAL A 133 4.52 -3.21 -3.77
C VAL A 133 5.68 -4.19 -3.70
N ARG A 134 6.65 -3.92 -2.82
CA ARG A 134 7.61 -4.89 -2.30
C ARG A 134 7.53 -4.95 -0.79
N ILE A 135 7.32 -6.13 -0.23
CA ILE A 135 7.34 -6.31 1.23
C ILE A 135 8.78 -6.38 1.72
N THR A 136 9.08 -5.56 2.72
CA THR A 136 10.42 -5.41 3.32
C THR A 136 10.44 -5.82 4.79
N GLY A 137 9.28 -5.89 5.46
CA GLY A 137 9.17 -6.38 6.83
C GLY A 137 7.77 -6.85 7.21
N ILE A 138 7.71 -7.88 8.06
CA ILE A 138 6.48 -8.28 8.77
C ILE A 138 6.88 -8.62 10.21
N GLN A 139 6.67 -7.68 11.13
CA GLN A 139 7.18 -7.75 12.50
C GLN A 139 6.05 -7.58 13.51
N PRO A 140 6.13 -8.18 14.72
CA PRO A 140 5.20 -7.86 15.80
C PRO A 140 5.21 -6.35 16.06
N GLY A 141 4.03 -5.74 16.06
CA GLY A 141 3.82 -4.34 16.38
C GLY A 141 4.11 -4.12 17.85
N ASP A 142 5.00 -3.18 18.13
CA ASP A 142 5.31 -2.80 19.50
C ASP A 142 4.06 -2.17 20.14
N ASN A 143 3.65 -2.67 21.30
CA ASN A 143 2.62 -2.04 22.13
C ASN A 143 3.19 -0.80 22.87
N ARG A 144 4.17 -0.09 22.30
CA ARG A 144 4.75 1.13 22.87
C ARG A 144 3.92 2.34 22.46
N GLN A 145 2.73 2.46 23.06
CA GLN A 145 2.20 3.79 23.32
C GLN A 145 3.18 4.51 24.27
N GLY A 146 3.65 5.68 23.86
CA GLY A 146 4.27 6.67 24.76
C GLY A 146 5.79 6.56 24.94
N LYS A 147 6.54 7.24 24.07
CA LYS A 147 7.69 8.06 24.48
C LYS A 147 7.93 9.13 23.42
N VAL A 148 7.06 10.13 23.40
CA VAL A 148 7.45 11.44 22.88
C VAL A 148 8.36 12.02 23.96
N SER A 149 9.66 12.12 23.66
CA SER A 149 10.59 12.89 24.47
C SER A 149 10.12 14.34 24.49
N ALA A 150 9.61 14.78 25.64
CA ALA A 150 9.57 16.19 25.95
C ALA A 150 11.02 16.65 26.18
N THR A 151 11.62 17.23 25.13
CA THR A 151 12.82 18.06 25.32
C THR A 151 12.33 19.39 25.89
N ARG A 152 12.82 19.68 27.08
CA ARG A 152 12.63 20.92 27.84
C ARG A 152 13.49 22.04 27.27
#